data_AF-A0ABD2IWZ3-F1
#
_entry.id   AF-A0ABD2IWZ3-F1
#
_cell.length_a   1.000
_cell.length_b   1.000
_cell.length_c   1.000
_cell.angle_alpha   90.00
_cell.angle_beta   90.00
_cell.angle_gamma   90.00
#
_symmetry.space_group_name_H-M   'P 1'
#
loop_
_entity.id
_entity.type
_entity.pdbx_description
1 polymer ?
#
loop_
_entity_poly.entity_id
_entity_poly.type
_entity_poly.pdbx_seq_one_letter_code
_entity_poly.pdbx_strand_id
1 'polypeptide(L)'
;MLLLAPWLLLLPIFLIVQPAPNVSAWTTVAPTPNIYSTDKVAEQRPAAADTLLLVSTIDGYMNAIDAHTGAHKWRFHEGPLLSSPVSIQRGFTFIPNPRDGQLYLVVEGRLSKLPFTIPHLVRVSPCRSSDGVFYAGSKKDVWISIDPETGERSNTFSPTPQSSVCPANMPNAVHIGKTEYHIQMMDTKRRDRHWNATFVDYSSHLLPEDTKYPLQHFTSSVDGRVLTVDAQTGTVLWQKDFGSVIVNMYLLKGDGMHKLPSTAIGHETFDTLAQVGGGKREEVGAGRV
;
A
#
# COMPACT_ATOMS: atom_id res chain seq x y z
N MET A 1 -11.56 -96.93 -12.43
CA MET A 1 -12.74 -97.57 -11.80
C MET A 1 -13.49 -96.46 -11.08
N LEU A 2 -14.55 -95.92 -11.69
CA LEU A 2 -15.94 -96.37 -11.56
C LEU A 2 -16.46 -96.25 -10.11
N LEU A 3 -17.56 -95.48 -9.98
CA LEU A 3 -18.71 -95.72 -9.09
C LEU A 3 -18.46 -95.39 -7.60
N LEU A 4 -19.28 -94.62 -6.88
CA LEU A 4 -20.75 -94.54 -6.84
C LEU A 4 -21.22 -93.22 -6.16
N ALA A 5 -22.37 -92.71 -6.62
CA ALA A 5 -23.30 -91.83 -5.87
C ALA A 5 -24.05 -92.65 -4.77
N PRO A 6 -25.21 -92.30 -4.17
CA PRO A 6 -26.01 -91.06 -4.21
C PRO A 6 -26.76 -90.67 -2.87
N TRP A 7 -27.36 -89.46 -2.90
CA TRP A 7 -28.75 -89.08 -2.50
C TRP A 7 -29.19 -88.67 -1.08
N LEU A 8 -30.25 -87.82 -1.14
CA LEU A 8 -31.25 -87.34 -0.17
C LEU A 8 -30.99 -85.88 0.30
N LEU A 9 -31.91 -84.92 0.27
CA LEU A 9 -33.34 -84.84 -0.06
C LEU A 9 -33.70 -83.38 -0.36
N LEU A 10 -34.72 -83.18 -1.20
CA LEU A 10 -35.35 -81.90 -1.53
C LEU A 10 -36.23 -81.37 -0.39
N LEU A 11 -36.21 -80.05 -0.15
CA LEU A 11 -37.37 -79.28 0.30
C LEU A 11 -37.44 -77.95 -0.47
N PRO A 12 -38.63 -77.53 -0.96
CA PRO A 12 -38.78 -76.34 -1.77
C PRO A 12 -38.91 -75.09 -0.88
N ILE A 13 -38.04 -74.10 -1.07
CA ILE A 13 -38.22 -72.77 -0.48
C ILE A 13 -38.87 -71.89 -1.55
N PHE A 14 -40.12 -71.51 -1.30
CA PHE A 14 -40.83 -70.49 -2.07
C PHE A 14 -40.14 -69.14 -1.86
N LEU A 15 -39.40 -68.68 -2.86
CA LEU A 15 -38.82 -67.34 -2.88
C LEU A 15 -39.86 -66.36 -3.43
N ILE A 16 -40.48 -65.57 -2.55
CA ILE A 16 -41.32 -64.45 -2.92
C ILE A 16 -40.40 -63.31 -3.38
N VAL A 17 -40.51 -62.94 -4.65
CA VAL A 17 -39.85 -61.78 -5.26
C VAL A 17 -40.69 -60.55 -4.94
N GLN A 18 -40.11 -59.54 -4.28
CA GLN A 18 -40.63 -58.17 -4.29
C GLN A 18 -39.56 -57.17 -4.73
N PRO A 19 -39.94 -56.14 -5.52
CA PRO A 19 -39.02 -55.23 -6.20
C PRO A 19 -38.54 -54.07 -5.29
N ALA A 20 -37.29 -53.64 -5.47
CA ALA A 20 -36.86 -52.27 -5.14
C ALA A 20 -37.52 -51.31 -6.17
N PRO A 21 -37.91 -50.06 -5.85
CA PRO A 21 -37.16 -49.10 -5.02
C PRO A 21 -38.05 -48.14 -4.17
N ASN A 22 -37.41 -47.31 -3.33
CA ASN A 22 -37.62 -45.85 -3.30
C ASN A 22 -36.82 -45.24 -2.13
N VAL A 23 -35.84 -44.42 -2.47
CA VAL A 23 -35.08 -43.58 -1.52
C VAL A 23 -36.00 -42.44 -1.10
N SER A 24 -36.53 -42.48 0.11
CA SER A 24 -37.34 -41.41 0.68
C SER A 24 -36.51 -40.46 1.54
N ALA A 25 -36.61 -39.17 1.20
CA ALA A 25 -36.48 -37.98 2.03
C ALA A 25 -35.16 -37.76 2.81
N TRP A 26 -34.31 -36.90 2.25
CA TRP A 26 -33.39 -36.09 3.04
C TRP A 26 -34.20 -35.00 3.75
N THR A 27 -34.29 -35.05 5.08
CA THR A 27 -34.82 -33.94 5.87
C THR A 27 -33.88 -32.75 5.70
N THR A 28 -34.31 -31.72 4.97
CA THR A 28 -33.57 -30.46 4.85
C THR A 28 -33.66 -29.75 6.19
N VAL A 29 -32.57 -29.76 6.98
CA VAL A 29 -32.43 -28.86 8.12
C VAL A 29 -32.40 -27.44 7.56
N ALA A 30 -33.41 -26.63 7.89
CA ALA A 30 -33.44 -25.23 7.51
C ALA A 30 -32.16 -24.54 8.01
N PRO A 31 -31.46 -23.74 7.18
CA PRO A 31 -30.31 -22.99 7.65
C PRO A 31 -30.77 -22.01 8.73
N THR A 32 -30.15 -22.09 9.89
CA THR A 32 -30.29 -21.07 10.94
C THR A 32 -29.97 -19.70 10.33
N PRO A 33 -30.78 -18.65 10.57
CA PRO A 33 -30.48 -17.33 10.04
C PRO A 33 -29.13 -16.86 10.56
N ASN A 34 -28.23 -16.50 9.64
CA ASN A 34 -26.94 -15.88 9.95
C ASN A 34 -27.19 -14.62 10.79
N ILE A 35 -26.73 -14.62 12.04
CA ILE A 35 -26.83 -13.48 12.96
C ILE A 35 -25.78 -12.40 12.62
N TYR A 36 -24.91 -12.64 11.64
CA TYR A 36 -24.00 -11.62 11.12
C TYR A 36 -24.65 -10.87 9.96
N SER A 37 -25.54 -9.93 10.30
CA SER A 37 -25.95 -8.87 9.38
C SER A 37 -24.72 -8.02 9.07
N THR A 38 -24.09 -8.28 7.94
CA THR A 38 -23.00 -7.48 7.36
C THR A 38 -23.45 -6.06 7.02
N ASP A 39 -24.76 -5.83 6.97
CA ASP A 39 -25.34 -4.57 6.53
C ASP A 39 -25.35 -3.52 7.66
N LYS A 40 -25.35 -3.95 8.93
CA LYS A 40 -25.36 -3.03 10.08
C LYS A 40 -23.97 -2.53 10.50
N VAL A 41 -22.89 -3.15 10.04
CA VAL A 41 -21.52 -2.71 10.36
C VAL A 41 -21.08 -1.55 9.47
N ALA A 42 -21.68 -1.40 8.28
CA ALA A 42 -21.36 -0.32 7.36
C ALA A 42 -21.87 1.06 7.85
N GLU A 43 -22.92 1.09 8.68
CA GLU A 43 -23.64 2.31 9.04
C GLU A 43 -23.01 3.09 10.22
N GLN A 44 -22.03 2.51 10.92
CA GLN A 44 -21.29 3.17 12.02
C GLN A 44 -19.90 3.70 11.61
N ARG A 45 -19.63 3.85 10.31
CA ARG A 45 -18.35 4.40 9.85
C ARG A 45 -18.35 5.93 9.91
N PRO A 46 -17.36 6.58 10.53
CA PRO A 46 -17.27 8.03 10.50
C PRO A 46 -16.97 8.51 9.08
N ALA A 47 -17.79 9.45 8.62
CA ALA A 47 -17.67 10.10 7.30
C ALA A 47 -16.30 10.77 7.05
N ALA A 48 -15.47 10.94 8.08
CA ALA A 48 -14.14 11.51 7.95
C ALA A 48 -13.13 10.59 7.23
N ALA A 49 -13.30 9.26 7.26
CA ALA A 49 -12.40 8.35 6.55
C ALA A 49 -12.51 8.55 5.04
N ASP A 50 -13.71 8.73 4.50
CA ASP A 50 -13.90 8.82 3.05
C ASP A 50 -13.38 10.13 2.41
N THR A 51 -12.85 11.06 3.22
CA THR A 51 -12.31 12.35 2.78
C THR A 51 -10.89 12.62 3.29
N LEU A 52 -10.25 11.66 3.98
CA LEU A 52 -8.93 11.86 4.57
C LEU A 52 -7.81 11.49 3.60
N LEU A 53 -7.04 12.50 3.19
CA LEU A 53 -5.89 12.37 2.31
C LEU A 53 -4.61 12.33 3.12
N LEU A 54 -3.82 11.27 2.96
CA LEU A 54 -2.51 11.12 3.54
C LEU A 54 -1.43 11.48 2.51
N VAL A 55 -0.48 12.32 2.92
CA VAL A 55 0.63 12.76 2.09
C VAL A 55 1.94 12.35 2.75
N SER A 56 2.69 11.47 2.08
CA SER A 56 3.98 10.99 2.56
C SER A 56 5.14 11.76 1.93
N THR A 57 6.10 12.11 2.76
CA THR A 57 7.28 12.91 2.41
C THR A 57 8.55 12.10 2.59
N ILE A 58 9.60 12.44 1.83
CA ILE A 58 10.84 11.65 1.81
C ILE A 58 11.59 11.61 3.15
N ASP A 59 11.49 12.69 3.93
CA ASP A 59 12.05 12.83 5.27
C ASP A 59 11.25 12.11 6.36
N GLY A 60 10.13 11.49 6.00
CA GLY A 60 9.41 10.55 6.86
C GLY A 60 8.16 11.10 7.53
N TYR A 61 7.69 12.29 7.15
CA TYR A 61 6.40 12.78 7.64
C TYR A 61 5.25 12.15 6.85
N MET A 62 4.25 11.71 7.59
CA MET A 62 2.93 11.39 7.07
C MET A 62 1.97 12.48 7.54
N ASN A 63 1.42 13.26 6.61
CA ASN A 63 0.49 14.35 6.90
C ASN A 63 -0.91 13.94 6.50
N ALA A 64 -1.87 14.05 7.41
CA ALA A 64 -3.28 13.83 7.13
C ALA A 64 -4.00 15.16 6.96
N ILE A 65 -4.65 15.31 5.82
CA ILE A 65 -5.36 16.52 5.44
C ILE A 65 -6.75 16.16 4.91
N ASP A 66 -7.66 17.11 5.01
CA ASP A 66 -8.94 17.01 4.33
C ASP A 66 -8.73 17.13 2.80
N ALA A 67 -9.28 16.17 2.04
CA ALA A 67 -9.05 16.08 0.60
C ALA A 67 -9.61 17.28 -0.21
N HIS A 68 -10.67 17.93 0.27
CA HIS A 68 -11.36 19.00 -0.46
C HIS A 68 -10.87 20.40 -0.07
N THR A 69 -10.48 20.59 1.18
CA THR A 69 -10.08 21.90 1.73
C THR A 69 -8.57 22.04 1.92
N GLY A 70 -7.83 20.92 1.98
CA GLY A 70 -6.41 20.92 2.32
C GLY A 70 -6.13 21.25 3.80
N ALA A 71 -7.17 21.31 4.64
CA ALA A 71 -7.04 21.58 6.07
C ALA A 71 -6.24 20.46 6.74
N HIS A 72 -5.26 20.84 7.57
CA HIS A 72 -4.45 19.86 8.31
C HIS A 72 -5.26 19.26 9.45
N LYS A 73 -5.30 17.93 9.54
CA LYS A 73 -5.86 17.23 10.71
C LYS A 73 -4.75 16.86 11.68
N TRP A 74 -3.85 15.99 11.27
CA TRP A 74 -2.75 15.50 12.11
C TRP A 74 -1.53 15.14 11.25
N ARG A 75 -0.37 14.98 11.90
CA ARG A 75 0.84 14.49 11.25
C ARG A 75 1.68 13.68 12.22
N PHE A 76 2.46 12.74 11.70
CA PHE A 76 3.46 12.02 12.47
C PHE A 76 4.76 11.83 11.68
N HIS A 77 5.84 11.49 12.39
CA HIS A 77 7.17 11.25 11.84
C HIS A 77 7.70 9.88 12.27
N GLU A 78 8.27 9.13 11.34
CA GLU A 78 8.87 7.79 11.59
C GLU A 78 10.30 7.65 11.09
N GLY A 79 10.96 8.78 10.82
CA GLY A 79 12.22 8.79 10.11
C GLY A 79 12.05 8.57 8.60
N PRO A 80 13.13 8.78 7.83
CA PRO A 80 13.06 8.91 6.39
C PRO A 80 12.58 7.63 5.71
N LEU A 81 11.75 7.79 4.67
CA LEU A 81 11.27 6.66 3.85
C LEU A 81 12.40 6.00 3.04
N LEU A 82 13.47 6.76 2.83
CA LEU A 82 14.66 6.30 2.16
C LEU A 82 15.89 6.89 2.85
N SER A 83 16.75 6.02 3.35
CA SER A 83 18.05 6.40 3.90
C SER A 83 19.14 5.68 3.13
N SER A 84 20.10 6.44 2.58
CA SER A 84 21.26 5.92 1.86
C SER A 84 22.44 6.88 2.05
N PRO A 85 23.69 6.40 2.21
CA PRO A 85 24.85 7.26 2.29
C PRO A 85 24.99 7.99 0.95
N VAL A 86 24.71 9.28 0.94
CA VAL A 86 24.78 10.19 -0.23
C VAL A 86 26.23 10.45 -0.66
N SER A 87 27.20 9.65 -0.20
CA SER A 87 28.56 9.74 -0.70
C SER A 87 28.59 9.18 -2.11
N ILE A 88 28.52 10.04 -3.13
CA ILE A 88 28.85 9.70 -4.52
C ILE A 88 30.33 9.32 -4.54
N GLN A 89 30.62 8.06 -4.25
CA GLN A 89 31.99 7.61 -4.11
C GLN A 89 32.63 7.50 -5.49
N ARG A 90 33.55 8.42 -5.80
CA ARG A 90 34.52 8.28 -6.91
C ARG A 90 33.88 7.83 -8.24
N GLY A 91 32.76 8.47 -8.61
CA GLY A 91 32.06 8.16 -9.86
C GLY A 91 31.38 6.79 -9.88
N PHE A 92 31.03 6.19 -8.75
CA PHE A 92 30.20 4.99 -8.68
C PHE A 92 29.22 5.12 -7.50
N THR A 93 27.92 5.15 -7.75
CA THR A 93 26.93 5.12 -6.68
C THR A 93 25.60 4.51 -7.12
N PHE A 94 24.91 3.88 -6.18
CA PHE A 94 23.52 3.47 -6.36
C PHE A 94 22.59 4.58 -5.87
N ILE A 95 21.56 4.88 -6.65
CA ILE A 95 20.50 5.85 -6.33
C ILE A 95 19.17 5.10 -6.32
N PRO A 96 18.55 4.91 -5.15
CA PRO A 96 17.22 4.37 -5.05
C PRO A 96 16.14 5.44 -5.32
N ASN A 97 15.10 5.04 -6.03
CA ASN A 97 13.88 5.83 -6.17
C ASN A 97 13.03 5.69 -4.89
N PRO A 98 12.69 6.78 -4.20
CA PRO A 98 11.90 6.72 -2.97
C PRO A 98 10.46 6.24 -3.18
N ARG A 99 9.94 6.24 -4.42
CA ARG A 99 8.54 5.86 -4.70
C ARG A 99 8.31 4.34 -4.80
N ASP A 100 9.25 3.61 -5.37
CA ASP A 100 9.12 2.19 -5.73
C ASP A 100 10.34 1.33 -5.38
N GLY A 101 11.41 1.94 -4.83
CA GLY A 101 12.66 1.27 -4.52
C GLY A 101 13.45 0.85 -5.78
N GLN A 102 13.12 1.37 -6.97
CA GLN A 102 13.88 1.12 -8.20
C GLN A 102 15.31 1.65 -8.04
N LEU A 103 16.29 0.81 -8.36
CA LEU A 103 17.69 1.20 -8.28
C LEU A 103 18.19 1.75 -9.62
N TYR A 104 18.94 2.84 -9.52
CA TYR A 104 19.74 3.41 -10.59
C TYR A 104 21.20 3.34 -10.20
N LEU A 105 22.06 3.20 -11.20
CA LEU A 105 23.51 3.21 -11.05
C LEU A 105 24.05 4.45 -11.74
N VAL A 106 24.88 5.20 -11.03
CA VAL A 106 25.67 6.28 -11.61
C VAL A 106 27.11 5.82 -11.71
N VAL A 107 27.64 5.72 -12.93
CA VAL A 107 29.06 5.45 -13.20
C VAL A 107 29.65 6.61 -13.99
N GLU A 108 30.63 7.31 -13.43
CA GLU A 108 31.33 8.44 -14.06
C GLU A 108 30.37 9.50 -14.63
N GLY A 109 29.31 9.81 -13.87
CA GLY A 109 28.27 10.77 -14.28
C GLY A 109 27.18 10.21 -15.19
N ARG A 110 27.29 8.95 -15.62
CA ARG A 110 26.27 8.27 -16.45
C ARG A 110 25.26 7.54 -15.58
N LEU A 111 24.00 7.95 -15.65
CA LEU A 111 22.88 7.29 -14.98
C LEU A 111 22.36 6.11 -15.83
N SER A 112 22.22 4.93 -15.21
CA SER A 112 21.67 3.72 -15.81
C SER A 112 20.61 3.13 -14.89
N LYS A 113 19.44 2.76 -15.43
CA LYS A 113 18.40 2.05 -14.66
C LYS A 113 18.76 0.57 -14.55
N LEU A 114 18.72 0.01 -13.34
CA LEU A 114 18.98 -1.41 -13.10
C LEU A 114 17.69 -2.23 -13.26
N PRO A 115 17.79 -3.54 -13.60
CA PRO A 115 16.61 -4.38 -13.80
C PRO A 115 15.99 -4.90 -12.48
N PHE A 116 16.38 -4.35 -11.33
CA PHE A 116 15.95 -4.81 -10.01
C PHE A 116 15.67 -3.63 -9.07
N THR A 117 14.75 -3.87 -8.13
CA THR A 117 14.38 -2.95 -7.06
C THR A 117 14.98 -3.41 -5.72
N ILE A 118 15.00 -2.55 -4.70
CA ILE A 118 15.41 -2.93 -3.34
C ILE A 118 14.58 -4.11 -2.83
N PRO A 119 13.23 -4.10 -2.87
CA PRO A 119 12.42 -5.25 -2.46
C PRO A 119 12.79 -6.53 -3.21
N HIS A 120 13.10 -6.45 -4.51
CA HIS A 120 13.55 -7.60 -5.28
C HIS A 120 14.88 -8.14 -4.75
N LEU A 121 15.89 -7.29 -4.59
CA LEU A 121 17.21 -7.70 -4.11
C LEU A 121 17.16 -8.31 -2.71
N VAL A 122 16.39 -7.73 -1.80
CA VAL A 122 16.22 -8.28 -0.44
C VAL A 122 15.61 -9.69 -0.50
N ARG A 123 14.62 -9.91 -1.35
CA ARG A 123 13.98 -11.23 -1.51
C ARG A 123 14.93 -12.31 -2.03
N VAL A 124 15.87 -11.96 -2.91
CA VAL A 124 16.83 -12.92 -3.47
C VAL A 124 18.14 -12.98 -2.68
N SER A 125 18.24 -12.22 -1.58
CA SER A 125 19.43 -12.19 -0.74
C SER A 125 19.52 -13.43 0.17
N PRO A 126 20.74 -13.86 0.56
CA PRO A 126 22.04 -13.35 0.12
C PRO A 126 22.40 -13.81 -1.30
N CYS A 127 22.93 -12.90 -2.13
CA CYS A 127 23.35 -13.24 -3.50
C CYS A 127 24.60 -12.46 -3.94
N ARG A 128 25.20 -12.91 -5.05
CA ARG A 128 26.37 -12.29 -5.67
C ARG A 128 26.10 -12.05 -7.16
N SER A 129 26.34 -10.85 -7.65
CA SER A 129 26.27 -10.56 -9.10
C SER A 129 27.57 -10.94 -9.82
N SER A 130 27.48 -11.06 -11.14
CA SER A 130 28.60 -11.42 -12.02
C SER A 130 29.75 -10.40 -12.00
N ASP A 131 29.44 -9.13 -11.76
CA ASP A 131 30.42 -8.05 -11.60
C ASP A 131 31.24 -8.16 -10.30
N GLY A 132 30.77 -8.94 -9.32
CA GLY A 132 31.41 -9.18 -8.04
C GLY A 132 30.84 -8.40 -6.87
N VAL A 133 29.63 -7.85 -6.97
CA VAL A 133 28.93 -7.24 -5.82
C VAL A 133 28.16 -8.30 -5.03
N PHE A 134 28.35 -8.32 -3.71
CA PHE A 134 27.52 -9.10 -2.79
C PHE A 134 26.35 -8.26 -2.29
N TYR A 135 25.16 -8.86 -2.23
CA TYR A 135 23.96 -8.26 -1.68
C TYR A 135 23.51 -9.06 -0.46
N ALA A 136 23.32 -8.39 0.66
CA ALA A 136 22.69 -8.92 1.86
C ALA A 136 21.51 -8.03 2.21
N GLY A 137 20.32 -8.62 2.36
CA GLY A 137 19.11 -7.89 2.66
C GLY A 137 18.37 -8.45 3.86
N SER A 138 17.60 -7.61 4.54
CA SER A 138 16.63 -8.02 5.54
C SER A 138 15.32 -7.27 5.34
N LYS A 139 14.21 -7.94 5.62
CA LYS A 139 12.86 -7.39 5.55
C LYS A 139 12.25 -7.41 6.95
N LYS A 140 11.66 -6.30 7.38
CA LYS A 140 10.89 -6.20 8.62
C LYS A 140 9.51 -5.66 8.30
N ASP A 141 8.48 -6.45 8.59
CA ASP A 141 7.08 -6.05 8.44
C ASP A 141 6.54 -5.61 9.80
N VAL A 142 5.84 -4.48 9.84
CA VAL A 142 5.20 -3.90 11.02
C VAL A 142 3.77 -3.52 10.68
N TRP A 143 2.84 -3.77 11.59
CA TRP A 143 1.47 -3.27 11.51
C TRP A 143 1.30 -2.04 12.40
N ILE A 144 0.73 -0.99 11.82
CA ILE A 144 0.42 0.26 12.49
C ILE A 144 -1.11 0.39 12.52
N SER A 145 -1.67 0.57 13.70
CA SER A 145 -3.08 0.93 13.86
C SER A 145 -3.18 2.43 14.08
N ILE A 146 -3.99 3.13 13.28
CA ILE A 146 -4.14 4.59 13.34
C ILE A 146 -5.61 4.94 13.51
N ASP A 147 -5.94 5.79 14.46
CA ASP A 147 -7.23 6.46 14.53
C ASP A 147 -7.28 7.61 13.49
N PRO A 148 -8.19 7.54 12.49
CA PRO A 148 -8.26 8.55 11.42
C PRO A 148 -8.63 9.96 11.92
N GLU A 149 -9.29 10.10 13.07
CA GLU A 149 -9.70 11.43 13.57
C GLU A 149 -8.57 12.11 14.33
N THR A 150 -7.98 11.39 15.28
CA THR A 150 -6.99 11.94 16.22
C THR A 150 -5.56 11.81 15.69
N GLY A 151 -5.30 10.85 14.80
CA GLY A 151 -3.95 10.45 14.40
C GLY A 151 -3.21 9.67 15.48
N GLU A 152 -3.88 9.26 16.57
CA GLU A 152 -3.29 8.39 17.57
C GLU A 152 -2.94 7.04 16.92
N ARG A 153 -1.74 6.55 17.21
CA ARG A 153 -1.19 5.37 16.55
C ARG A 153 -0.54 4.41 17.52
N SER A 154 -0.67 3.12 17.25
CA SER A 154 0.01 2.06 17.98
C SER A 154 0.65 1.05 17.04
N ASN A 155 1.87 0.62 17.37
CA ASN A 155 2.56 -0.47 16.65
C ASN A 155 2.06 -1.78 17.22
N THR A 156 1.15 -2.44 16.52
CA THR A 156 0.33 -3.52 17.08
C THR A 156 1.00 -4.90 16.94
N PHE A 157 1.96 -5.04 16.03
CA PHE A 157 2.62 -6.32 15.79
C PHE A 157 4.12 -6.13 15.51
N SER A 158 4.92 -6.08 16.58
CA SER A 158 6.33 -6.45 16.51
C SER A 158 6.48 -7.86 17.09
N PRO A 159 7.27 -8.77 16.50
CA PRO A 159 7.43 -10.16 16.98
C PRO A 159 8.09 -10.30 18.36
N THR A 160 8.28 -9.21 19.09
CA THR A 160 8.79 -9.21 20.46
C THR A 160 7.65 -9.51 21.45
N PRO A 161 7.79 -10.52 22.32
CA PRO A 161 6.70 -11.07 23.15
C PRO A 161 6.20 -10.15 24.29
N GLN A 162 6.60 -8.87 24.32
CA GLN A 162 6.29 -7.95 25.42
C GLN A 162 5.29 -6.84 25.08
N SER A 163 4.79 -6.76 23.84
CA SER A 163 3.78 -5.75 23.48
C SER A 163 2.70 -6.34 22.58
N SER A 164 2.02 -7.38 23.07
CA SER A 164 0.75 -7.83 22.50
C SER A 164 -0.36 -6.85 22.90
N VAL A 165 -0.33 -5.64 22.36
CA VAL A 165 -1.49 -4.74 22.45
C VAL A 165 -2.47 -5.23 21.39
N CYS A 166 -3.51 -5.95 21.81
CA CYS A 166 -4.56 -6.37 20.89
C CYS A 166 -5.24 -5.12 20.30
N PRO A 167 -5.46 -5.05 18.96
CA PRO A 167 -6.09 -3.90 18.30
C PRO A 167 -7.55 -3.66 18.69
N ALA A 168 -8.13 -4.50 19.56
CA ALA A 168 -9.53 -4.43 19.98
C ALA A 168 -9.92 -3.14 20.74
N ASN A 169 -8.96 -2.34 21.21
CA ASN A 169 -9.22 -1.12 21.97
C ASN A 169 -9.42 0.14 21.12
N MET A 170 -9.29 0.07 19.80
CA MET A 170 -9.63 1.18 18.90
C MET A 170 -10.74 0.74 17.94
N PRO A 171 -12.01 0.98 18.26
CA PRO A 171 -13.15 0.50 17.45
C PRO A 171 -13.17 1.08 16.03
N ASN A 172 -12.44 2.18 15.80
CA ASN A 172 -12.36 2.88 14.51
C ASN A 172 -10.93 2.99 13.95
N ALA A 173 -9.99 2.18 14.45
CA ALA A 173 -8.63 2.20 13.91
C ALA A 173 -8.57 1.58 12.52
N VAL A 174 -7.80 2.23 11.64
CA VAL A 174 -7.40 1.67 10.36
C VAL A 174 -6.02 1.01 10.52
N HIS A 175 -5.88 -0.21 10.02
CA HIS A 175 -4.64 -0.97 10.08
C HIS A 175 -3.85 -0.79 8.78
N ILE A 176 -2.59 -0.39 8.92
CA ILE A 176 -1.66 -0.12 7.83
C ILE A 176 -0.46 -1.03 7.99
N GLY A 177 -0.13 -1.77 6.94
CA GLY A 177 1.15 -2.48 6.85
C GLY A 177 2.26 -1.50 6.49
N LYS A 178 3.40 -1.61 7.16
CA LYS A 178 4.64 -0.94 6.82
C LYS A 178 5.73 -2.00 6.69
N THR A 179 6.44 -1.98 5.57
CA THR A 179 7.58 -2.85 5.34
C THR A 179 8.85 -2.03 5.26
N GLU A 180 9.81 -2.36 6.11
CA GLU A 180 11.16 -1.81 6.09
C GLU A 180 12.12 -2.81 5.45
N TYR A 181 12.73 -2.40 4.34
CA TYR A 181 13.74 -3.16 3.61
C TYR A 181 15.11 -2.56 3.93
N HIS A 182 16.00 -3.37 4.49
CA HIS A 182 17.39 -3.01 4.67
C HIS A 182 18.25 -3.80 3.67
N ILE A 183 19.16 -3.12 2.99
CA ILE A 183 20.02 -3.74 1.99
C ILE A 183 21.45 -3.22 2.13
N GLN A 184 22.39 -4.16 2.14
CA GLN A 184 23.82 -3.92 2.16
C GLN A 184 24.43 -4.49 0.89
N MET A 185 25.23 -3.68 0.21
CA MET A 185 25.96 -4.04 -0.99
C MET A 185 27.45 -3.85 -0.77
N MET A 186 28.26 -4.82 -1.19
CA MET A 186 29.71 -4.79 -1.01
C MET A 186 30.40 -5.26 -2.28
N ASP A 187 31.26 -4.44 -2.86
CA ASP A 187 32.11 -4.84 -3.98
C ASP A 187 33.28 -5.72 -3.47
N THR A 188 33.38 -6.94 -4.00
CA THR A 188 34.45 -7.89 -3.64
C THR A 188 35.83 -7.48 -4.10
N LYS A 189 35.93 -6.76 -5.22
CA LYS A 189 37.18 -6.31 -5.81
C LYS A 189 37.65 -5.00 -5.16
N ARG A 190 36.70 -4.19 -4.74
CA ARG A 190 36.91 -2.83 -4.20
C ARG A 190 36.21 -2.69 -2.87
N ARG A 191 36.86 -3.15 -1.79
CA ARG A 191 36.27 -3.13 -0.43
C ARG A 191 35.93 -1.73 0.09
N ASP A 192 36.45 -0.67 -0.55
CA ASP A 192 36.06 0.72 -0.28
C ASP A 192 34.63 1.03 -0.72
N ARG A 193 34.08 0.27 -1.67
CA ARG A 193 32.73 0.44 -2.21
C ARG A 193 31.74 -0.44 -1.45
N HIS A 194 31.28 0.10 -0.34
CA HIS A 194 30.17 -0.43 0.42
C HIS A 194 28.99 0.52 0.37
N TRP A 195 27.79 -0.02 0.23
CA TRP A 195 26.56 0.76 0.18
C TRP A 195 25.53 0.13 1.09
N ASN A 196 24.80 0.96 1.82
CA ASN A 196 23.77 0.54 2.75
C ASN A 196 22.55 1.40 2.49
N ALA A 197 21.37 0.81 2.31
CA ALA A 197 20.16 1.60 2.31
C ALA A 197 19.03 0.93 3.07
N THR A 198 18.19 1.79 3.61
CA THR A 198 16.90 1.42 4.16
C THR A 198 15.82 2.06 3.30
N PHE A 199 14.89 1.25 2.80
CA PHE A 199 13.74 1.67 2.01
C PHE A 199 12.46 1.22 2.73
N VAL A 200 11.51 2.13 2.86
CA VAL A 200 10.23 1.89 3.52
C VAL A 200 9.12 1.92 2.48
N ASP A 201 8.28 0.89 2.52
CA ASP A 201 7.05 0.84 1.73
C ASP A 201 5.85 0.70 2.65
N TYR A 202 4.74 1.35 2.28
CA TYR A 202 3.48 1.24 2.98
C TYR A 202 2.54 0.37 2.17
N SER A 203 1.94 -0.63 2.81
CA SER A 203 0.89 -1.45 2.21
C SER A 203 -0.26 -0.56 1.81
N SER A 204 -0.51 -0.51 0.51
CA SER A 204 -1.66 0.17 -0.07
C SER A 204 -2.40 -0.75 -1.00
N HIS A 205 -3.72 -0.77 -0.90
CA HIS A 205 -4.56 -1.39 -1.91
C HIS A 205 -4.44 -0.60 -3.21
N LEU A 206 -4.40 -1.33 -4.34
CA LEU A 206 -4.79 -0.73 -5.60
C LEU A 206 -6.26 -0.37 -5.45
N LEU A 207 -6.62 0.88 -5.72
CA LEU A 207 -7.99 1.40 -5.61
C LEU A 207 -8.99 0.32 -6.03
N PRO A 208 -10.03 0.01 -5.24
CA PRO A 208 -11.13 -0.78 -5.76
C PRO A 208 -11.66 -0.10 -7.02
N GLU A 209 -12.15 -0.92 -7.94
CA GLU A 209 -12.69 -0.59 -9.28
C GLU A 209 -13.78 0.50 -9.30
N ASP A 210 -14.14 1.05 -8.13
CA ASP A 210 -15.09 2.15 -7.94
C ASP A 210 -14.42 3.51 -8.24
N THR A 211 -14.19 3.68 -9.54
CA THR A 211 -13.46 4.77 -10.20
C THR A 211 -14.24 6.10 -10.15
N LYS A 212 -14.43 6.68 -8.97
CA LYS A 212 -15.02 8.02 -8.80
C LYS A 212 -14.26 8.88 -7.79
N TYR A 213 -12.93 8.89 -7.84
CA TYR A 213 -12.17 9.92 -7.15
C TYR A 213 -12.15 11.19 -8.01
N PRO A 214 -12.81 12.29 -7.59
CA PRO A 214 -13.03 13.45 -8.45
C PRO A 214 -11.84 14.42 -8.48
N LEU A 215 -10.77 14.14 -7.73
CA LEU A 215 -9.67 15.08 -7.56
C LEU A 215 -8.42 14.60 -8.32
N GLN A 216 -7.68 15.56 -8.87
CA GLN A 216 -6.38 15.33 -9.47
C GLN A 216 -5.32 16.09 -8.68
N HIS A 217 -4.20 15.41 -8.40
CA HIS A 217 -3.11 15.96 -7.60
C HIS A 217 -1.86 16.16 -8.44
N PHE A 218 -1.29 17.34 -8.29
CA PHE A 218 -0.01 17.73 -8.86
C PHE A 218 0.98 18.01 -7.76
N THR A 219 2.18 17.44 -7.86
CA THR A 219 3.24 17.63 -6.89
C THR A 219 4.42 18.31 -7.56
N SER A 220 5.11 19.19 -6.86
CA SER A 220 6.39 19.69 -7.36
C SER A 220 7.43 18.56 -7.39
N SER A 221 8.34 18.65 -8.35
CA SER A 221 9.47 17.72 -8.51
C SER A 221 10.63 18.02 -7.57
N VAL A 222 10.72 19.25 -7.05
CA VAL A 222 11.88 19.73 -6.26
C VAL A 222 11.53 20.10 -4.83
N ASP A 223 10.27 20.42 -4.56
CA ASP A 223 9.82 20.95 -3.27
C ASP A 223 8.60 20.16 -2.76
N GLY A 224 8.09 20.55 -1.58
CA GLY A 224 6.97 19.89 -0.93
C GLY A 224 5.61 20.40 -1.33
N ARG A 225 5.48 21.15 -2.42
CA ARG A 225 4.20 21.75 -2.82
C ARG A 225 3.31 20.76 -3.54
N VAL A 226 2.03 20.81 -3.18
CA VAL A 226 0.93 20.06 -3.77
C VAL A 226 -0.16 21.02 -4.19
N LEU A 227 -0.67 20.81 -5.39
CA LEU A 227 -1.83 21.48 -5.95
C LEU A 227 -2.89 20.43 -6.23
N THR A 228 -4.09 20.65 -5.71
CA THR A 228 -5.23 19.76 -5.95
C THR A 228 -6.30 20.50 -6.72
N VAL A 229 -6.77 19.86 -7.79
CA VAL A 229 -7.81 20.38 -8.67
C VAL A 229 -8.97 19.41 -8.74
N ASP A 230 -10.16 19.95 -8.94
CA ASP A 230 -11.31 19.14 -9.32
C ASP A 230 -11.14 18.69 -10.78
N ALA A 231 -11.21 17.37 -11.02
CA ALA A 231 -10.91 16.76 -12.31
C ALA A 231 -11.98 17.05 -13.38
N GLN A 232 -13.21 17.41 -12.98
CA GLN A 232 -14.30 17.71 -13.92
C GLN A 232 -14.30 19.17 -14.35
N THR A 233 -14.07 20.07 -13.39
CA THR A 233 -14.16 21.53 -13.60
C THR A 233 -12.80 22.16 -13.88
N GLY A 234 -11.70 21.50 -13.52
CA GLY A 234 -10.35 22.06 -13.56
C GLY A 234 -10.09 23.15 -12.51
N THR A 235 -11.01 23.33 -11.56
CA THR A 235 -10.91 24.37 -10.54
C THR A 235 -9.87 23.97 -9.51
N VAL A 236 -8.96 24.89 -9.16
CA VAL A 236 -8.03 24.70 -8.04
C VAL A 236 -8.83 24.74 -6.73
N LEU A 237 -8.76 23.65 -5.97
CA LEU A 237 -9.40 23.56 -4.65
C LEU A 237 -8.49 24.11 -3.56
N TRP A 238 -7.23 23.67 -3.56
CA TRP A 238 -6.24 24.11 -2.59
C TRP A 238 -4.82 23.88 -3.08
N GLN A 239 -3.91 24.65 -2.48
CA GLN A 239 -2.47 24.51 -2.62
C GLN A 239 -1.84 24.47 -1.23
N LYS A 240 -0.84 23.61 -1.04
CA LYS A 240 -0.15 23.48 0.23
C LYS A 240 1.31 23.08 0.05
N ASP A 241 2.17 23.60 0.92
CA ASP A 241 3.57 23.17 1.03
C ASP A 241 3.76 22.30 2.27
N PHE A 242 4.32 21.11 2.08
CA PHE A 242 4.67 20.16 3.14
C PHE A 242 6.15 20.26 3.57
N GLY A 243 6.94 21.13 2.94
CA GLY A 243 8.33 21.43 3.30
C GLY A 243 9.36 20.40 2.84
N SER A 244 8.92 19.29 2.23
CA SER A 244 9.77 18.18 1.80
C SER A 244 9.12 17.44 0.63
N VAL A 245 9.95 16.82 -0.23
CA VAL A 245 9.50 16.18 -1.48
C VAL A 245 8.44 15.11 -1.20
N ILE A 246 7.34 15.20 -1.94
CA ILE A 246 6.22 14.26 -1.85
C ILE A 246 6.57 12.95 -2.55
N VAL A 247 6.43 11.85 -1.82
CA VAL A 247 6.71 10.51 -2.34
C VAL A 247 5.43 9.86 -2.86
N ASN A 248 4.43 9.74 -1.99
CA ASN A 248 3.14 9.14 -2.31
C ASN A 248 1.98 9.91 -1.66
N MET A 249 0.80 9.75 -2.23
CA MET A 249 -0.47 10.25 -1.69
C MET A 249 -1.43 9.08 -1.57
N TYR A 250 -2.21 9.04 -0.50
CA TYR A 250 -3.14 7.95 -0.22
C TYR A 250 -4.48 8.46 0.27
N LEU A 251 -5.56 7.81 -0.13
CA LEU A 251 -6.87 7.98 0.49
C LEU A 251 -7.02 6.95 1.61
N LEU A 252 -7.22 7.41 2.86
CA LEU A 252 -7.37 6.52 4.00
C LEU A 252 -8.82 6.12 4.19
N LYS A 253 -9.19 4.91 3.79
CA LYS A 253 -10.53 4.37 4.00
C LYS A 253 -10.53 3.34 5.13
N GLY A 254 -11.72 2.93 5.56
CA GLY A 254 -11.87 1.92 6.63
C GLY A 254 -11.25 0.56 6.32
N ASP A 255 -10.97 0.25 5.06
CA ASP A 255 -10.28 -0.97 4.60
C ASP A 255 -8.75 -0.80 4.47
N GLY A 256 -8.21 0.41 4.62
CA GLY A 256 -6.77 0.68 4.55
C GLY A 256 -6.43 1.91 3.73
N MET A 257 -5.16 1.99 3.31
CA MET A 257 -4.70 3.06 2.42
C MET A 257 -4.86 2.67 0.96
N HIS A 258 -5.38 3.61 0.17
CA HIS A 258 -5.48 3.48 -1.28
C HIS A 258 -4.54 4.45 -1.95
N LYS A 259 -3.57 3.95 -2.71
CA LYS A 259 -2.58 4.81 -3.37
C LYS A 259 -3.24 5.62 -4.47
N LEU A 260 -3.10 6.95 -4.39
CA LEU A 260 -3.62 7.87 -5.39
C LEU A 260 -2.56 8.19 -6.45
N PRO A 261 -2.94 8.32 -7.73
CA PRO A 261 -2.05 8.83 -8.75
C PRO A 261 -1.73 10.30 -8.47
N SER A 262 -0.45 10.65 -8.54
CA SER A 262 0.02 12.03 -8.50
C SER A 262 0.96 12.30 -9.67
N THR A 263 0.80 13.45 -10.30
CA THR A 263 1.64 13.88 -11.41
C THR A 263 2.69 14.85 -10.91
N ALA A 264 3.96 14.49 -11.06
CA ALA A 264 5.07 15.38 -10.73
C ALA A 264 5.25 16.43 -11.83
N ILE A 265 5.34 17.70 -11.44
CA ILE A 265 5.51 18.84 -12.35
C ILE A 265 6.80 19.60 -12.01
N GLY A 266 7.42 20.18 -13.04
CA GLY A 266 8.58 21.08 -12.90
C GLY A 266 8.23 22.34 -12.12
N HIS A 267 9.19 22.92 -11.40
CA HIS A 267 9.00 24.10 -10.55
C HIS A 267 8.28 25.26 -11.28
N GLU A 268 8.77 25.66 -12.46
CA GLU A 268 8.20 26.77 -13.24
C GLU A 268 6.77 26.50 -13.73
N THR A 269 6.51 25.27 -14.17
CA THR A 269 5.17 24.86 -14.62
C THR A 269 4.19 24.81 -13.45
N PHE A 270 4.65 24.40 -12.26
CA PHE A 270 3.84 24.43 -11.05
C PHE A 270 3.43 25.86 -10.69
N ASP A 271 4.36 26.82 -10.72
CA ASP A 271 4.06 28.22 -10.42
C ASP A 271 3.05 28.83 -11.39
N THR A 272 3.17 28.48 -12.67
CA THR A 272 2.22 28.93 -13.70
C THR A 272 0.81 28.38 -13.43
N LEU A 273 0.69 27.08 -13.12
CA LEU A 273 -0.60 26.45 -12.82
C LEU A 273 -1.22 27.00 -11.53
N ALA A 274 -0.40 27.23 -10.51
CA ALA A 274 -0.82 27.83 -9.25
C ALA A 274 -1.36 29.26 -9.44
N GLN A 275 -0.71 30.06 -10.30
CA GLN A 275 -1.15 31.43 -10.60
C GLN A 275 -2.45 31.47 -11.41
N VAL A 276 -2.58 30.60 -12.42
CA VAL A 276 -3.80 30.53 -13.26
C VAL A 276 -5.02 30.12 -12.43
N GLY A 277 -4.85 29.21 -11.47
CA GLY A 277 -5.92 28.83 -10.55
C GLY A 277 -6.22 29.84 -9.45
N GLY A 278 -5.26 30.69 -9.08
CA GLY A 278 -5.40 31.73 -8.06
C GLY A 278 -5.85 33.10 -8.60
N GLY A 279 -6.07 33.22 -9.91
CA GLY A 279 -6.44 34.46 -10.57
C GLY A 279 -7.81 34.99 -10.16
N LYS A 280 -7.84 35.87 -9.15
CA LYS A 280 -8.86 36.91 -9.06
C LYS A 280 -8.92 37.62 -10.41
N ARG A 281 -10.10 37.69 -11.04
CA ARG A 281 -10.38 38.68 -12.09
C ARG A 281 -10.10 40.06 -11.49
N GLU A 282 -9.00 40.70 -11.87
CA GLU A 282 -8.92 42.15 -11.78
C GLU A 282 -9.98 42.70 -12.73
N GLU A 283 -11.06 43.24 -12.15
CA GLU A 283 -11.92 44.16 -12.87
C GLU A 283 -11.04 45.33 -13.33
N VAL A 284 -10.76 45.35 -14.63
CA VAL A 284 -10.24 46.55 -15.30
C VAL A 284 -11.31 47.62 -15.11
N GLY A 285 -11.11 48.46 -14.09
CA GLY A 285 -11.91 49.64 -13.85
C GLY A 285 -11.94 50.49 -15.12
N ALA A 286 -13.14 50.66 -15.67
CA ALA A 286 -13.41 51.61 -16.73
C ALA A 286 -13.09 53.02 -16.21
N GLY A 287 -11.87 53.49 -16.49
CA GLY A 287 -11.47 54.87 -16.33
C GLY A 287 -12.20 55.72 -17.35
N ARG A 288 -13.29 56.35 -16.91
CA ARG A 288 -14.05 57.36 -17.63
C ARG A 288 -13.54 58.73 -17.19
N VAL A 289 -12.69 59.37 -18.00
CA VAL A 289 -12.60 60.84 -18.17
C VAL A 289 -12.14 61.11 -19.60
#